data_AF-A0A8S4BN12-F1
#
_entry.id   AF-A0A8S4BN12-F1
#
_cell.length_a   1.000
_cell.length_b   1.000
_cell.length_c   1.000
_cell.angle_alpha   90.00
_cell.angle_beta   90.00
_cell.angle_gamma   90.00
#
_symmetry.space_group_name_H-M   'P 1'
#
loop_
_entity.id
_entity.type
_entity.pdbx_description
1 polymer ?
#
loop_
_entity_poly.entity_id
_entity_poly.type
_entity_poly.pdbx_seq_one_letter_code
_entity_poly.pdbx_strand_id
1 'polypeptide(L)' 'MRRLYVGGLSHKVTEKDLKDRFGKFGEVEDVELRTRRDEEGVPYKTFGYINISISDSDLKRCKLTKPSS' A
#
# COMPACT_ATOMS: atom_id res chain seq x y z
N MET A 1 5.97 14.75 -0.45
CA MET A 1 5.40 13.59 0.27
C MET A 1 4.13 13.14 -0.43
N ARG A 2 3.98 11.84 -0.66
CA ARG A 2 2.80 11.27 -1.32
C ARG A 2 2.27 10.10 -0.51
N ARG A 3 0.95 10.13 -0.31
CA ARG A 3 0.22 9.08 0.37
C ARG A 3 -0.40 8.14 -0.65
N LEU A 4 0.09 6.91 -0.71
CA LEU A 4 -0.46 5.85 -1.55
C LEU A 4 -1.54 5.11 -0.79
N TYR A 5 -2.68 4.90 -1.44
CA TYR A 5 -3.70 3.98 -0.97
C TYR A 5 -3.50 2.63 -1.65
N VAL A 6 -3.41 1.57 -0.86
CA VAL A 6 -3.27 0.20 -1.34
C VAL A 6 -4.41 -0.63 -0.79
N GLY A 7 -5.42 -0.85 -1.62
CA GLY A 7 -6.55 -1.73 -1.32
C GLY A 7 -6.33 -3.15 -1.86
N GLY A 8 -7.11 -4.12 -1.36
CA GLY A 8 -7.07 -5.50 -1.86
C GLY A 8 -5.81 -6.26 -1.41
N LEU A 9 -5.21 -5.84 -0.30
CA LEU A 9 -4.07 -6.53 0.27
C LEU A 9 -4.51 -7.86 0.89
N SER A 10 -3.64 -8.86 0.81
CA SER A 10 -3.84 -10.10 1.55
C SER A 10 -3.56 -9.88 3.03
N HIS A 11 -4.21 -10.65 3.92
CA HIS A 11 -3.95 -10.60 5.37
C HIS A 11 -2.52 -11.00 5.77
N LYS A 12 -1.75 -11.57 4.83
CA LYS A 12 -0.33 -11.91 5.03
C LYS A 12 0.60 -10.72 4.77
N VAL A 13 0.12 -9.66 4.12
CA VAL A 13 0.93 -8.47 3.83
C VAL A 13 1.13 -7.69 5.12
N THR A 14 2.38 -7.31 5.37
CA THR A 14 2.77 -6.51 6.54
C THR A 14 3.31 -5.17 6.09
N GLU A 15 3.36 -4.22 7.03
CA GLU A 15 3.98 -2.91 6.79
C GLU A 15 5.42 -3.04 6.31
N LYS A 16 6.15 -4.07 6.78
CA LYS A 16 7.52 -4.36 6.36
C LYS A 16 7.61 -4.77 4.89
N ASP A 17 6.68 -5.59 4.42
CA ASP A 17 6.60 -6.01 3.01
C ASP A 17 6.36 -4.80 2.09
N LEU A 18 5.47 -3.90 2.53
CA LEU A 18 5.23 -2.63 1.85
C LEU A 18 6.48 -1.74 1.90
N LYS A 19 7.11 -1.59 3.07
CA LYS A 19 8.33 -0.78 3.21
C LYS A 19 9.46 -1.27 2.31
N ASP A 20 9.70 -2.57 2.24
CA ASP A 20 10.75 -3.16 1.38
C ASP A 20 10.44 -2.93 -0.10
N ARG A 21 9.18 -3.16 -0.48
CA ARG A 21 8.74 -3.07 -1.87
C ARG A 21 8.68 -1.65 -2.39
N PHE A 22 8.17 -0.71 -1.59
CA PHE A 22 8.10 0.71 -1.92
C PHE A 22 9.42 1.44 -1.66
N GLY A 23 10.25 0.94 -0.74
CA GLY A 23 11.59 1.45 -0.45
C GLY A 23 12.53 1.44 -1.66
N LYS A 24 12.31 0.53 -2.62
CA LYS A 24 13.04 0.51 -3.89
C LYS A 24 12.70 1.65 -4.84
N PHE A 25 11.53 2.28 -4.66
CA PHE A 25 11.05 3.38 -5.51
C PHE A 25 11.27 4.75 -4.86
N GLY A 26 11.43 4.81 -3.54
CA GLY A 26 11.64 6.05 -2.81
C GLY A 26 11.66 5.83 -1.29
N GLU A 27 11.90 6.89 -0.54
CA GLU A 27 11.98 6.81 0.92
C GLU A 27 10.60 6.71 1.56
N VAL A 28 10.31 5.57 2.19
CA VAL A 28 9.06 5.32 2.89
C VAL A 28 9.16 5.86 4.30
N GLU A 29 8.49 6.97 4.57
CA GLU A 29 8.40 7.56 5.90
C GLU A 29 7.53 6.68 6.80
N ASP A 30 6.29 6.43 6.36
CA ASP A 30 5.27 5.81 7.21
C ASP A 30 4.41 4.81 6.43
N VAL A 31 3.99 3.75 7.11
CA VAL A 31 3.08 2.74 6.56
C VAL A 31 2.01 2.46 7.60
N GLU A 32 0.75 2.58 7.20
CA GLU A 32 -0.39 2.35 8.06
C GLU A 32 -1.22 1.21 7.46
N LEU A 33 -1.08 0.00 8.00
CA LEU A 33 -1.83 -1.18 7.54
C LEU A 33 -3.07 -1.40 8.42
N ARG A 34 -4.24 -1.43 7.80
CA ARG A 34 -5.53 -1.61 8.46
C ARG A 34 -6.21 -2.87 7.94
N THR A 35 -6.43 -3.81 8.85
CA THR A 35 -7.17 -5.05 8.56
C THR A 35 -8.54 -4.99 9.22
N ARG A 36 -9.60 -4.93 8.41
CA ARG A 36 -10.98 -5.11 8.86
C ARG A 36 -11.21 -6.60 9.12
N ARG A 37 -11.76 -6.88 10.29
CA ARG A 37 -12.19 -8.19 10.75
C ARG A 37 -13.69 -8.19 10.95
N ASP A 38 -14.32 -9.32 10.68
CA ASP A 38 -15.74 -9.54 10.91
C ASP A 38 -16.03 -9.84 12.41
N GLU A 39 -17.27 -10.11 12.79
CA GLU A 39 -17.65 -10.45 14.18
C GLU A 39 -16.92 -11.71 14.68
N GLU A 40 -16.64 -12.66 13.79
CA GLU A 40 -15.87 -13.86 14.09
C GLU A 40 -14.34 -13.61 14.14
N GLY A 41 -13.89 -12.38 13.92
CA GLY A 41 -12.46 -12.03 13.89
C GLY A 41 -11.75 -12.39 12.58
N VAL A 42 -12.48 -12.89 11.57
CA VAL A 42 -11.94 -13.26 10.26
C VAL A 42 -11.61 -12.00 9.44
N PRO A 43 -10.37 -11.85 8.94
CA PRO A 43 -9.98 -10.69 8.15
C PRO A 43 -10.60 -10.76 6.75
N TYR A 44 -11.58 -9.90 6.46
CA TYR A 44 -12.27 -9.86 5.16
C TYR A 44 -11.78 -8.74 4.24
N LYS A 45 -11.14 -7.71 4.80
CA LYS A 45 -10.66 -6.57 4.00
C LYS A 45 -9.43 -5.93 4.61
N THR A 46 -8.32 -6.01 3.89
CA THR A 46 -7.07 -5.35 4.27
C THR A 46 -6.77 -4.22 3.31
N PHE A 47 -6.46 -3.04 3.85
CA PHE A 47 -6.02 -1.88 3.10
C PHE A 47 -4.89 -1.19 3.85
N GLY A 48 -3.96 -0.59 3.11
CA GLY A 48 -2.82 0.12 3.65
C GLY A 48 -2.73 1.53 3.10
N TYR A 49 -2.24 2.45 3.92
CA TYR A 49 -1.78 3.76 3.49
C TYR A 49 -0.26 3.81 3.61
N ILE A 50 0.42 4.29 2.58
CA ILE A 50 1.88 4.38 2.57
C ILE A 50 2.26 5.82 2.30
N ASN A 51 2.93 6.47 3.25
CA ASN A 51 3.59 7.75 3.04
C ASN A 51 5.00 7.49 2.53
N ILE A 52 5.22 7.87 1.27
CA ILE A 52 6.50 7.74 0.60
C ILE A 52 6.84 9.06 -0.10
N SER A 53 8.11 9.44 -0.05
CA SER A 53 8.64 10.56 -0.82
C SER A 53 9.05 10.08 -2.22
N ILE A 54 8.06 9.93 -3.11
CA ILE A 54 8.25 9.55 -4.51
C ILE A 54 7.86 10.69 -5.45
N SER A 55 8.70 10.97 -6.44
CA SER A 55 8.44 12.01 -7.45
C SER A 55 7.31 11.62 -8.41
N ASP A 56 6.65 12.61 -9.01
CA ASP A 56 5.51 12.41 -9.93
C ASP A 56 5.85 11.47 -11.10
N SER A 57 7.10 11.55 -11.56
CA SER A 57 7.66 10.73 -12.63
C SER A 57 7.67 9.22 -12.32
N ASP A 58 8.05 8.82 -11.11
CA ASP A 58 8.22 7.41 -10.73
C ASP A 58 6.88 6.73 -10.38
N LEU A 59 5.93 7.49 -9.85
CA LEU A 59 4.58 6.98 -9.55
C LEU A 59 3.79 6.60 -10.80
N LYS A 60 4.06 7.25 -11.94
CA LYS A 60 3.50 6.84 -13.24
C LYS A 60 3.97 5.43 -13.64
N ARG A 61 5.18 5.04 -13.25
CA ARG A 61 5.73 3.70 -13.44
C ARG A 61 5.19 2.70 -12.42
N CYS A 62 4.89 3.17 -11.20
CA CYS A 62 4.30 2.39 -10.13
C CYS A 62 2.76 2.28 -10.22
N LYS A 63 2.21 2.15 -11.44
CA LYS A 63 0.80 1.79 -11.64
C LYS A 63 0.68 0.29 -11.89
N LEU A 64 0.38 -0.46 -10.84
CA LEU A 64 -0.39 -1.70 -10.97
C LEU A 64 -1.69 -1.30 -11.69
N THR A 65 -1.84 -1.80 -12.91
CA THR A 65 -3.01 -1.75 -13.80
C THR A 65 -4.33 -1.55 -13.02
N LYS A 66 -5.16 -0.54 -13.34
CA LYS A 66 -5.88 -0.46 -14.61
C LYS A 66 -6.07 0.98 -15.13
N PRO A 67 -5.91 1.19 -16.44
CA PRO A 67 -6.78 2.12 -17.15
C PRO A 67 -8.15 1.46 -17.33
N SER A 68 -9.21 2.09 -16.86
CA SER A 68 -10.55 1.82 -17.37
C SER A 68 -11.06 3.13 -17.93
N SER A 69 -11.31 3.09 -19.24
CA SER A 69 -11.90 4.12 -20.10
C SER A 69 -13.13 4.79 -19.52
#